data_AF-A0A397TSE4-F1
#
_entry.id   AF-A0A397TSE4-F1
#
_cell.length_a   1.000
_cell.length_b   1.000
_cell.length_c   1.000
_cell.angle_alpha   90.00
_cell.angle_beta   90.00
_cell.angle_gamma   90.00
#
_symmetry.space_group_name_H-M   'P 1'
#
loop_
_entity.id
_entity.type
_entity.pdbx_description
1 polymer ?
#
loop_
_entity_poly.entity_id
_entity_poly.type
_entity_poly.pdbx_seq_one_letter_code
_entity_poly.pdbx_strand_id
1 'polypeptide(L)'
;MGKFELFQSGYYGFKGSYTILNTLVTLFIDSKRLSSNMTLPLKPLEYLGEVLVPETAVRLIAQDRNITLVEAAEVMRDTIAFGMYVHDMEDDDISNLEDYINRIE
;
A
#
# COMPACT_ATOMS: atom_id res chain seq x y z
N MET A 1 -3.71 17.21 -8.45
CA MET A 1 -3.31 16.12 -7.54
C MET A 1 -1.83 15.86 -7.67
N GLY A 2 -1.13 15.81 -6.54
CA GLY A 2 0.25 15.35 -6.50
C GLY A 2 0.30 13.84 -6.71
N LYS A 3 1.38 13.30 -7.28
CA LYS A 3 1.56 11.85 -7.46
C LYS A 3 1.36 11.05 -6.16
N PHE A 4 1.68 11.65 -5.01
CA PHE A 4 1.50 11.06 -3.68
C PHE A 4 0.06 10.68 -3.34
N GLU A 5 -0.93 11.42 -3.84
CA GLU A 5 -2.34 11.14 -3.56
C GLU A 5 -2.85 9.91 -4.33
N LEU A 6 -2.27 9.59 -5.48
CA LEU A 6 -2.75 8.50 -6.35
C LEU A 6 -2.43 7.10 -5.82
N PHE A 7 -1.42 6.95 -4.95
CA PHE A 7 -0.96 5.66 -4.43
C PHE A 7 -1.46 5.35 -3.02
N GLN A 8 -2.40 6.14 -2.49
CA GLN A 8 -2.93 5.93 -1.14
C GLN A 8 -4.06 4.90 -1.13
N SER A 9 -4.17 4.15 -0.04
CA SER A 9 -5.15 3.08 0.15
C SER A 9 -6.57 3.58 0.48
N GLY A 10 -6.95 4.78 -0.01
CA GLY A 10 -8.26 5.39 0.24
C GLY A 10 -8.59 5.50 1.72
N TYR A 11 -9.80 5.08 2.12
CA TYR A 11 -10.27 5.15 3.50
C TYR A 11 -9.44 4.33 4.50
N TYR A 12 -8.56 3.43 4.06
CA TYR A 12 -7.65 2.72 4.98
C TYR A 12 -6.46 3.58 5.46
N GLY A 13 -6.20 4.72 4.83
CA GLY A 13 -5.17 5.67 5.24
C GLY A 13 -3.73 5.14 5.19
N PHE A 14 -2.83 5.81 5.93
CA PHE A 14 -1.41 5.45 5.97
C PHE A 14 -1.21 4.13 6.71
N LYS A 15 -1.92 3.96 7.83
CA LYS A 15 -1.85 2.73 8.64
C LYS A 15 -2.27 1.49 7.84
N GLY A 16 -3.32 1.62 7.03
CA GLY A 16 -3.74 0.57 6.10
C GLY A 16 -2.71 0.29 5.02
N SER A 17 -2.16 1.34 4.41
CA SER A 17 -1.11 1.21 3.39
C SER A 17 0.12 0.48 3.94
N TYR A 18 0.54 0.83 5.16
CA TYR A 18 1.66 0.18 5.86
C TYR A 18 1.36 -1.29 6.20
N THR A 19 0.17 -1.58 6.71
CA THR A 19 -0.27 -2.95 7.02
C THR A 19 -0.27 -3.83 5.77
N ILE A 20 -0.78 -3.30 4.65
CA ILE A 20 -0.75 -3.98 3.35
C ILE A 20 0.70 -4.20 2.90
N LEU A 21 1.55 -3.18 2.94
CA LEU A 21 2.96 -3.29 2.55
C LEU A 21 3.71 -4.36 3.34
N ASN A 22 3.60 -4.37 4.67
CA ASN A 22 4.24 -5.37 5.52
C ASN A 22 3.74 -6.79 5.22
N THR A 23 2.44 -6.94 4.97
CA THR A 23 1.87 -8.23 4.57
C THR A 23 2.45 -8.69 3.22
N LEU A 24 2.53 -7.79 2.25
CA LEU A 24 3.09 -8.08 0.93
C LEU A 24 4.60 -8.39 1.00
N VAL A 25 5.35 -7.69 1.83
CA VAL A 25 6.76 -7.98 2.13
C VAL A 25 6.91 -9.43 2.57
N THR A 26 6.15 -9.86 3.58
CA THR A 26 6.26 -11.23 4.09
C THR A 26 5.84 -12.25 3.03
N LEU A 27 4.81 -11.93 2.26
CA LEU A 27 4.30 -12.83 1.21
C LEU A 27 5.21 -12.94 -0.01
N PHE A 28 5.97 -11.91 -0.35
CA PHE A 28 6.69 -11.82 -1.63
C PHE A 28 8.21 -11.66 -1.51
N ILE A 29 8.69 -10.87 -0.56
CA ILE A 29 10.12 -10.61 -0.34
C ILE A 29 10.71 -11.70 0.55
N ASP A 30 10.18 -11.88 1.77
CA ASP A 30 10.71 -12.85 2.73
C ASP A 30 10.58 -14.29 2.21
N SER A 31 9.48 -14.56 1.49
CA SER A 31 9.23 -15.85 0.84
C SER A 31 10.05 -16.07 -0.45
N LYS A 32 10.78 -15.05 -0.92
CA LYS A 32 11.55 -15.03 -2.17
C LYS A 32 10.72 -15.34 -3.42
N ARG A 33 9.44 -14.96 -3.43
CA ARG A 33 8.53 -15.13 -4.57
C ARG A 33 8.57 -13.98 -5.56
N LEU A 34 9.12 -12.83 -5.17
CA LEU A 34 9.31 -11.67 -6.02
C LEU A 34 10.80 -11.37 -6.14
N SER A 35 11.29 -11.29 -7.36
CA SER A 35 12.70 -11.04 -7.67
C SER A 35 12.84 -9.81 -8.57
N SER A 36 14.01 -9.18 -8.56
CA SER A 36 14.25 -7.91 -9.26
C SER A 36 13.96 -7.96 -10.76
N ASN A 37 14.17 -9.11 -11.43
CA ASN A 37 13.84 -9.28 -12.85
C ASN A 37 12.33 -9.26 -13.14
N MET A 38 11.48 -9.53 -12.15
CA MET A 38 10.02 -9.48 -12.29
C MET A 38 9.48 -8.06 -12.12
N THR A 39 10.23 -7.18 -11.45
CA THR A 39 9.76 -5.85 -11.07
C THR A 39 10.39 -4.73 -11.89
N LEU A 40 11.29 -5.05 -12.83
CA LEU A 40 11.95 -4.04 -13.66
C LEU A 40 10.92 -3.11 -14.33
N PRO A 41 11.17 -1.78 -14.34
CA PRO A 41 12.42 -1.12 -13.93
C PRO A 41 12.54 -0.82 -12.42
N LEU A 42 11.53 -1.14 -11.61
CA LEU A 42 11.48 -0.86 -10.18
C LEU A 42 12.24 -1.91 -9.37
N LYS A 43 12.79 -1.50 -8.23
CA LYS A 43 13.22 -2.43 -7.19
C LYS A 43 11.99 -3.16 -6.62
N PRO A 44 12.14 -4.39 -6.09
CA PRO A 44 11.02 -5.15 -5.56
C PRO A 44 10.18 -4.39 -4.53
N LEU A 45 10.81 -3.66 -3.60
CA LEU A 45 10.10 -2.89 -2.59
C LEU A 45 9.32 -1.70 -3.19
N GLU A 46 9.92 -0.98 -4.15
CA GLU A 46 9.25 0.11 -4.88
C GLU A 46 8.03 -0.43 -5.64
N TYR A 47 8.16 -1.59 -6.27
CA TYR A 47 7.05 -2.27 -6.94
C TYR A 47 5.93 -2.66 -5.96
N LEU A 48 6.28 -3.11 -4.75
CA LEU A 48 5.26 -3.36 -3.72
C LEU A 48 4.50 -2.07 -3.40
N GLY A 49 5.20 -0.98 -3.08
CA GLY A 49 4.59 0.29 -2.68
C GLY A 49 3.80 0.99 -3.78
N GLU A 50 4.36 1.10 -4.99
CA GLU A 50 3.76 1.86 -6.09
C GLU A 50 2.72 1.07 -6.88
N VAL A 51 2.75 -0.27 -6.84
CA VAL A 51 1.86 -1.12 -7.65
C VAL A 51 1.00 -2.03 -6.77
N LEU A 52 1.62 -2.89 -5.96
CA LEU A 52 0.85 -3.93 -5.27
C LEU A 52 0.02 -3.41 -4.08
N VAL A 53 0.49 -2.40 -3.36
CA VAL A 53 -0.28 -1.75 -2.28
C VAL A 53 -1.58 -1.14 -2.81
N PRO A 54 -1.57 -0.24 -3.83
CA PRO A 54 -2.82 0.31 -4.36
C PRO A 54 -3.70 -0.74 -5.05
N GLU A 55 -3.11 -1.74 -5.74
CA GLU A 55 -3.91 -2.83 -6.33
C GLU A 55 -4.63 -3.66 -5.26
N THR A 56 -3.93 -3.96 -4.16
CA THR A 56 -4.49 -4.69 -3.02
C THR A 56 -5.59 -3.87 -2.35
N ALA A 57 -5.36 -2.58 -2.12
CA ALA A 57 -6.36 -1.69 -1.53
C ALA A 57 -7.67 -1.66 -2.34
N VAL A 58 -7.61 -1.51 -3.67
CA VAL A 58 -8.80 -1.56 -4.53
C VAL A 58 -9.55 -2.88 -4.38
N ARG A 59 -8.82 -4.01 -4.34
CA ARG A 59 -9.43 -5.34 -4.20
C ARG A 59 -10.10 -5.53 -2.84
N LEU A 60 -9.47 -5.05 -1.76
CA LEU A 60 -10.05 -5.07 -0.42
C LEU A 60 -11.32 -4.20 -0.35
N ILE A 61 -11.28 -2.99 -0.90
CA ILE A 61 -12.47 -2.11 -0.95
C ILE A 61 -13.62 -2.75 -1.72
N ALA A 62 -13.32 -3.38 -2.86
CA ALA A 62 -14.31 -4.08 -3.67
C ALA A 62 -14.95 -5.23 -2.90
N GLN A 63 -14.16 -5.99 -2.15
CA GLN A 63 -14.62 -7.08 -1.29
C GLN A 63 -15.48 -6.57 -0.12
N ASP A 64 -15.01 -5.55 0.61
CA ASP A 64 -15.69 -4.99 1.79
C ASP A 64 -17.05 -4.41 1.43
N ARG A 65 -17.15 -3.77 0.26
CA ARG A 65 -18.37 -3.08 -0.18
C ARG A 65 -19.22 -3.92 -1.13
N ASN A 66 -18.74 -5.09 -1.56
CA ASN A 66 -19.37 -5.94 -2.56
C ASN A 66 -19.72 -5.16 -3.86
N ILE A 67 -18.73 -4.46 -4.40
CA ILE A 67 -18.83 -3.61 -5.60
C ILE A 67 -17.80 -4.03 -6.66
N THR A 68 -17.91 -3.49 -7.87
CA THR A 68 -16.93 -3.73 -8.93
C THR A 68 -15.57 -3.08 -8.62
N LEU A 69 -14.50 -3.55 -9.25
CA LEU A 69 -13.17 -2.95 -9.10
C LEU A 69 -13.12 -1.49 -9.57
N VAL A 70 -13.95 -1.11 -10.56
CA VAL A 70 -14.03 0.27 -11.06
C VAL A 70 -14.65 1.17 -9.99
N GLU A 71 -15.79 0.78 -9.44
CA GLU A 71 -16.43 1.50 -8.33
C GLU A 71 -15.51 1.56 -7.11
N ALA A 72 -14.80 0.47 -6.79
CA ALA A 72 -13.85 0.45 -5.68
C ALA A 72 -12.67 1.42 -5.88
N ALA A 73 -12.16 1.56 -7.11
CA ALA A 73 -11.10 2.53 -7.42
C ALA A 73 -11.59 3.99 -7.29
N GLU A 74 -12.86 4.26 -7.64
CA GLU A 74 -13.49 5.56 -7.39
C GLU A 74 -13.62 5.83 -5.89
N VAL A 75 -14.15 4.86 -5.13
CA VAL A 75 -14.23 4.94 -3.67
C VAL A 75 -12.86 5.17 -3.04
N MET A 76 -11.84 4.44 -3.49
CA MET A 76 -10.48 4.60 -2.99
C MET A 76 -10.03 6.06 -3.16
N ARG A 77 -10.20 6.63 -4.36
CA ARG A 77 -9.82 8.01 -4.67
C ARG A 77 -10.59 9.04 -3.85
N ASP A 78 -11.90 8.86 -3.73
CA ASP A 78 -12.77 9.83 -3.05
C ASP A 78 -12.55 9.85 -1.53
N THR A 79 -11.96 8.80 -0.97
CA THR A 79 -11.81 8.62 0.47
C THR A 79 -10.38 8.81 0.99
N ILE A 80 -9.45 9.25 0.14
CA ILE A 80 -8.05 9.53 0.50
C ILE A 80 -7.97 10.50 1.70
N ALA A 81 -8.58 11.67 1.59
CA ALA A 81 -8.49 12.70 2.64
C ALA A 81 -9.09 12.21 3.97
N PHE A 82 -10.17 11.42 3.90
CA PHE A 82 -10.77 10.79 5.07
C PHE A 82 -9.82 9.78 5.72
N GLY A 83 -9.26 8.86 4.93
CA GLY A 83 -8.35 7.84 5.42
C GLY A 83 -7.09 8.43 6.04
N MET A 84 -6.52 9.47 5.44
CA MET A 84 -5.38 10.21 6.00
C MET A 84 -5.68 10.82 7.37
N TYR A 85 -6.88 11.35 7.56
CA TYR A 85 -7.26 11.96 8.82
C TYR A 85 -7.56 10.93 9.92
N VAL A 86 -8.24 9.83 9.57
CA VAL A 86 -8.71 8.84 10.55
C VAL A 86 -7.67 7.76 10.86
N HIS A 87 -6.81 7.45 9.89
CA HIS A 87 -5.82 6.38 9.96
C HIS A 87 -4.43 6.89 9.56
N ASP A 88 -4.01 7.96 10.23
CA ASP A 88 -2.64 8.45 10.17
C ASP A 88 -1.67 7.48 10.87
N MET A 89 -0.38 7.62 10.61
CA MET A 89 0.66 6.90 11.36
C MET A 89 1.04 7.69 12.61
N GLU A 90 1.20 6.97 13.71
CA GLU A 90 1.79 7.51 14.94
C GLU A 90 3.34 7.44 14.83
N ASP A 91 4.06 8.20 15.65
CA ASP A 91 5.53 8.28 15.62
C ASP A 91 6.19 6.89 15.76
N ASP A 92 5.57 6.01 16.54
CA ASP A 92 6.02 4.62 16.72
C ASP A 92 5.86 3.78 15.43
N ASP A 93 4.77 4.00 14.68
CA ASP A 93 4.52 3.31 13.40
C ASP A 93 5.58 3.73 12.36
N ILE A 94 5.97 5.01 12.35
CA ILE A 94 7.01 5.56 11.45
C ILE A 94 8.40 5.01 11.79
N SER A 95 8.76 5.01 13.07
CA SER A 95 10.07 4.53 13.54
C SER A 95 10.30 3.07 13.15
N ASN A 96 9.28 2.22 13.28
CA ASN A 96 9.33 0.82 12.88
C ASN A 96 9.51 0.63 11.36
N LEU A 97 8.91 1.51 10.55
CA LEU A 97 9.04 1.48 9.10
C LEU A 97 10.46 1.87 8.65
N GLU A 98 11.05 2.90 9.27
CA GLU A 98 12.43 3.33 8.98
C GLU A 98 13.44 2.22 9.31
N ASP A 99 13.32 1.62 10.50
CA ASP A 99 14.16 0.49 10.92
C ASP A 99 14.05 -0.71 9.96
N TYR A 100 12.86 -0.96 9.44
CA TYR A 100 12.64 -2.03 8.46
C TYR A 100 13.31 -1.72 7.12
N ILE A 101 13.12 -0.51 6.57
CA ILE A 101 13.75 -0.09 5.31
C ILE A 101 15.28 -0.21 5.40
N ASN A 102 15.86 0.23 6.50
CA ASN A 102 17.31 0.17 6.73
C ASN A 102 17.87 -1.25 6.81
N ARG A 103 17.03 -2.29 7.00
CA ARG A 103 17.46 -3.69 7.06
C ARG A 103 17.46 -4.40 5.71
N ILE A 104 16.75 -3.85 4.73
CA ILE A 104 16.56 -4.45 3.40
C ILE A 104 17.34 -3.73 2.30
N GLU A 105 17.97 -2.58 2.61
CA GLU A 105 19.04 -1.96 1.81
C GLU A 105 20.42 -2.46 2.24
#